data_AF-A0A0S8IW11-F1
#
_entry.id   AF-A0A0S8IW11-F1
#
_cell.length_a   1.000
_cell.length_b   1.000
_cell.length_c   1.000
_cell.angle_alpha   90.00
_cell.angle_beta   90.00
_cell.angle_gamma   90.00
#
_symmetry.space_group_name_H-M   'P 1'
#
loop_
_entity.id
_entity.type
_entity.pdbx_description
1 polymer ?
#
loop_
_entity_poly.entity_id
_entity_poly.type
_entity_poly.pdbx_seq_one_letter_code
_entity_poly.pdbx_strand_id
1 'polypeptide(L)'
;MASLEVVDYVCIFEEETPQKIINVLIPDVLVKGGDYKKKKIVGKEVVESHGGRVFTVKEIRAKSTKTIIKRILARYRKSSIQMKSQKNCWGRT
;
A
#
# COMPACT_ATOMS: atom_id res chain seq x y z
N MET A 1 2.25 -0.90 13.35
CA MET A 1 2.39 -2.31 12.89
C MET A 1 2.50 -3.26 14.07
N ALA A 2 3.31 -2.97 15.09
CA ALA A 2 3.43 -3.79 16.31
C ALA A 2 2.16 -3.90 17.18
N SER A 3 1.05 -3.24 16.81
CA SER A 3 -0.22 -3.28 17.54
C SER A 3 -1.27 -4.21 16.91
N LEU A 4 -0.88 -5.00 15.90
CA LEU A 4 -1.76 -6.01 15.32
C LEU A 4 -1.67 -7.28 16.16
N GLU A 5 -2.80 -7.77 16.65
CA GLU A 5 -2.89 -8.95 17.53
C GLU A 5 -2.23 -10.21 16.94
N VAL A 6 -2.26 -10.35 15.61
CA VAL A 6 -1.75 -11.53 14.88
C VAL A 6 -0.26 -11.47 14.53
N VAL A 7 0.50 -10.51 15.08
CA VAL A 7 1.92 -10.29 14.74
C VAL A 7 2.80 -10.58 15.95
N ASP A 8 3.60 -11.64 15.87
CA ASP A 8 4.56 -12.01 16.93
C ASP A 8 5.83 -11.14 16.90
N TYR A 9 6.32 -10.83 15.71
CA TYR A 9 7.58 -10.10 15.52
C TYR A 9 7.50 -9.08 14.38
N VAL A 10 8.22 -7.97 14.57
CA VAL A 10 8.41 -6.93 13.54
C VAL A 10 9.91 -6.72 13.36
N CYS A 11 10.39 -6.80 12.13
CA CYS A 11 11.77 -6.52 11.77
C CYS A 11 11.84 -5.25 10.92
N ILE A 12 12.70 -4.31 11.31
CA ILE A 12 12.94 -3.04 10.60
C ILE A 12 14.17 -3.21 9.73
N PHE A 13 14.11 -2.70 8.50
CA PHE A 13 15.22 -2.66 7.56
C PHE A 13 15.19 -1.39 6.72
N GLU A 14 16.36 -0.98 6.26
CA GLU A 14 16.55 0.28 5.53
C GLU A 14 16.64 0.07 4.01
N GLU A 15 16.89 -1.16 3.57
CA GLU A 15 16.96 -1.48 2.15
C GLU A 15 15.61 -1.34 1.42
N GLU A 16 15.68 -0.99 0.15
CA GLU A 16 14.51 -0.92 -0.75
C GLU A 16 13.72 -2.24 -0.85
N THR A 17 14.38 -3.36 -0.58
CA THR A 17 13.76 -4.68 -0.64
C THR A 17 14.14 -5.53 0.57
N PRO A 18 13.23 -6.39 1.07
CA PRO A 18 13.50 -7.27 2.21
C PRO A 18 14.43 -8.44 1.88
N GLN A 19 15.08 -8.46 0.71
CA GLN A 19 15.83 -9.62 0.21
C GLN A 19 16.89 -10.10 1.21
N LYS A 20 17.65 -9.18 1.82
CA LYS A 20 18.71 -9.55 2.78
C LYS A 20 18.15 -10.25 4.01
N ILE A 21 17.07 -9.72 4.59
CA ILE A 21 16.43 -10.35 5.75
C ILE A 21 15.83 -11.71 5.38
N ILE A 22 15.22 -11.83 4.20
CA ILE A 22 14.68 -13.11 3.74
C ILE A 22 15.80 -14.15 3.60
N ASN A 23 17.00 -13.75 3.14
CA ASN A 23 18.15 -14.65 3.04
C ASN A 23 18.69 -15.10 4.41
N VAL A 24 18.47 -14.30 5.46
CA VAL A 24 18.88 -14.65 6.82
C VAL A 24 17.84 -15.51 7.52
N LEU A 25 16.55 -15.15 7.38
CA LEU A 25 15.45 -15.83 8.06
C LEU A 25 15.02 -17.12 7.38
N ILE A 26 15.13 -17.19 6.05
CA ILE A 26 14.73 -18.34 5.20
C ILE A 26 13.34 -18.87 5.63
N PRO A 27 12.28 -18.07 5.49
CA PRO A 27 10.97 -18.46 6.01
C PRO A 27 10.39 -19.64 5.23
N ASP A 28 9.75 -20.57 5.93
CA ASP A 28 9.02 -21.70 5.31
C ASP A 28 7.86 -21.22 4.43
N VAL A 29 7.26 -20.08 4.77
CA VAL A 29 6.14 -19.50 4.04
C VAL A 29 6.35 -17.99 3.85
N LEU A 30 6.33 -17.55 2.60
CA LEU A 30 6.38 -16.13 2.23
C LEU A 30 5.07 -15.71 1.55
N VAL A 31 4.41 -14.68 2.11
CA VAL A 31 3.13 -14.18 1.61
C VAL A 31 3.25 -12.72 1.18
N LYS A 32 2.76 -12.39 -0.02
CA LYS A 32 2.63 -11.00 -0.49
C LYS A 32 1.19 -10.68 -0.88
N GLY A 33 0.66 -9.56 -0.39
CA GLY A 33 -0.66 -9.07 -0.82
C GLY A 33 -0.58 -8.38 -2.18
N GLY A 34 -1.62 -8.54 -3.01
CA GLY A 34 -1.77 -7.92 -4.33
C GLY A 34 -1.59 -8.88 -5.51
N ASP A 35 -1.89 -8.38 -6.70
CA ASP A 35 -1.79 -9.14 -7.96
C ASP A 35 -0.34 -9.15 -8.50
N TYR A 36 0.56 -9.77 -7.74
CA TYR A 36 1.93 -10.01 -8.20
C TYR A 36 1.98 -11.30 -9.01
N LYS A 37 2.49 -11.24 -10.25
CA LYS A 37 2.94 -12.46 -10.95
C LYS A 37 4.03 -13.09 -10.08
N LYS A 38 3.89 -14.36 -9.68
CA LYS A 38 4.82 -15.03 -8.74
C LYS A 38 6.30 -14.79 -9.07
N LYS A 39 6.68 -14.73 -10.35
CA LYS A 39 8.06 -14.43 -10.80
C LYS A 39 8.64 -13.07 -10.34
N LYS A 40 7.83 -12.13 -9.82
CA LYS A 40 8.27 -10.80 -9.37
C LYS A 40 8.37 -10.65 -7.83
N ILE A 41 8.17 -11.72 -7.07
CA ILE A 41 8.21 -11.65 -5.60
C ILE A 41 9.66 -11.75 -5.14
N VAL A 42 10.16 -10.68 -4.52
CA VAL A 42 11.47 -10.65 -3.85
C VAL A 42 11.56 -11.76 -2.81
N GLY A 43 12.66 -12.51 -2.79
CA GLY A 43 12.87 -13.63 -1.87
C GLY A 43 12.24 -14.96 -2.32
N LYS A 44 11.50 -15.01 -3.43
CA LYS A 44 10.85 -16.25 -3.90
C LYS A 44 11.82 -17.39 -4.14
N GLU A 45 12.89 -17.12 -4.88
CA GLU A 45 13.89 -18.14 -5.24
C GLU A 45 14.54 -18.73 -4.01
N VAL A 46 14.89 -17.89 -3.04
CA VAL A 46 15.50 -18.31 -1.78
C VAL A 46 14.55 -19.18 -0.96
N VAL A 47 13.28 -18.79 -0.85
CA VAL A 47 12.29 -19.58 -0.11
C VAL A 47 12.04 -20.93 -0.79
N GLU A 48 11.80 -20.95 -2.10
CA GLU A 48 11.50 -22.18 -2.84
C GLU A 48 12.72 -23.12 -2.93
N SER A 49 13.94 -22.60 -3.05
CA SER A 49 15.16 -23.43 -3.09
C SER A 49 15.45 -24.13 -1.77
N HIS A 50 14.94 -23.61 -0.66
CA HIS A 50 15.04 -24.19 0.67
C HIS A 50 13.78 -25.00 1.06
N GLY A 51 12.88 -25.30 0.10
CA GLY A 51 11.70 -26.13 0.32
C GLY A 51 10.47 -25.39 0.85
N GLY A 52 10.55 -24.07 1.02
CA GLY A 52 9.45 -23.22 1.44
C GLY A 52 8.44 -22.90 0.32
N ARG A 53 7.38 -22.17 0.66
CA ARG A 53 6.23 -21.91 -0.22
C ARG A 53 5.93 -20.42 -0.33
N VAL A 54 5.58 -19.98 -1.54
CA VAL A 54 5.24 -18.56 -1.81
C VAL A 54 3.78 -18.42 -2.25
N PHE A 55 3.05 -17.54 -1.57
CA PHE A 55 1.65 -17.26 -1.82
C PHE A 55 1.39 -15.78 -2.12
N THR A 56 0.35 -15.55 -2.92
CA THR A 56 -0.22 -14.22 -3.12
C THR A 56 -1.66 -14.18 -2.64
N VAL A 57 -2.02 -13.10 -1.95
CA VAL A 57 -3.38 -12.86 -1.47
C VAL A 57 -3.97 -11.70 -2.25
N LYS A 58 -5.20 -11.87 -2.76
CA LYS A 58 -5.88 -10.82 -3.54
C LYS A 58 -6.14 -9.60 -2.67
N GLU A 59 -5.96 -8.41 -3.24
CA GLU A 59 -6.29 -7.16 -2.58
C GLU A 59 -7.81 -6.98 -2.48
N ILE A 60 -8.29 -6.52 -1.31
CA ILE A 60 -9.70 -6.18 -1.11
C ILE A 60 -9.92 -4.74 -1.56
N ARG A 61 -10.50 -4.54 -2.76
CA ARG A 61 -10.70 -3.23 -3.42
C ARG A 61 -11.24 -2.10 -2.53
N ALA A 62 -12.13 -2.42 -1.58
CA ALA A 62 -12.77 -1.44 -0.72
C ALA A 62 -11.89 -0.97 0.47
N LYS A 63 -10.79 -1.66 0.78
CA LYS A 63 -9.93 -1.42 1.95
C LYS A 63 -8.50 -1.04 1.55
N SER A 64 -8.34 -0.25 0.50
CA SER A 64 -7.03 0.27 0.07
C SER A 64 -6.78 1.70 0.54
N THR A 65 -5.51 2.05 0.76
CA THR A 65 -5.09 3.42 1.06
C THR A 65 -5.50 4.40 -0.04
N LYS A 66 -5.46 3.96 -1.31
CA LYS A 66 -5.96 4.73 -2.46
C LYS A 66 -7.43 5.11 -2.31
N THR A 67 -8.27 4.18 -1.85
CA THR A 67 -9.70 4.46 -1.60
C THR A 67 -9.86 5.46 -0.46
N ILE A 68 -9.06 5.36 0.60
CA ILE A 68 -9.06 6.34 1.71
C ILE A 68 -8.68 7.74 1.21
N ILE A 69 -7.60 7.86 0.43
CA ILE A 69 -7.16 9.14 -0.15
C ILE A 69 -8.25 9.74 -1.04
N LYS A 70 -8.84 8.94 -1.93
CA LYS A 70 -9.97 9.39 -2.77
C LYS A 70 -11.14 9.90 -1.93
N ARG A 71 -11.46 9.24 -0.82
CA ARG A 71 -12.52 9.65 0.09
C ARG A 71 -12.20 10.99 0.77
N ILE A 72 -10.96 11.18 1.20
CA ILE A 72 -10.49 12.46 1.77
C ILE A 72 -10.61 13.56 0.71
N LEU A 73 -10.06 13.35 -0.49
CA LEU A 73 -10.13 14.34 -1.57
C LEU A 73 -11.58 14.66 -1.95
N ALA A 74 -12.44 13.67 -2.11
CA ALA A 74 -13.85 13.91 -2.43
C ALA A 74 -14.56 14.76 -1.36
N ARG A 75 -14.22 14.58 -0.09
CA ARG A 75 -14.83 15.30 1.04
C ARG A 75 -14.30 16.74 1.20
N TYR A 76 -13.03 16.99 0.87
CA TYR A 76 -12.37 18.28 1.16
C TYR A 76 -11.94 19.09 -0.08
N ARG A 77 -12.09 18.58 -1.31
CA ARG A 77 -11.64 19.27 -2.54
C ARG A 77 -12.57 20.40 -3.04
N LYS A 78 -13.73 20.67 -2.42
CA LYS A 78 -14.52 21.86 -2.76
C LYS A 78 -14.10 23.05 -1.90
N SER A 79 -13.15 23.86 -2.41
CA SER A 79 -12.92 25.26 -1.99
C SER A 79 -12.01 26.08 -2.92
N SER A 80 -11.98 25.82 -4.24
CA SER A 80 -11.19 26.65 -5.18
C SER A 80 -11.89 27.07 -6.48
N ILE A 81 -13.18 26.77 -6.67
CA ILE A 81 -13.92 27.14 -7.90
C ILE A 81 -15.12 28.09 -7.64
N GLN A 82 -15.49 28.36 -6.39
CA GLN A 82 -16.60 29.29 -6.07
C GLN A 82 -16.14 30.75 -5.83
N MET A 83 -15.06 31.22 -6.47
CA MET A 83 -14.53 32.58 -6.23
C MET A 83 -14.31 33.41 -7.51
N LYS A 84 -15.00 33.08 -8.61
CA LYS A 84 -15.00 33.87 -9.86
C LYS A 84 -16.40 34.15 -10.44
N SER A 85 -17.45 34.23 -9.61
CA SER A 85 -18.79 34.59 -10.09
C SER A 85 -19.54 35.55 -9.15
N GLN A 86 -18.84 36.58 -8.64
CA GLN A 86 -19.48 37.70 -7.93
C GLN A 86 -18.75 39.05 -8.13
N LYS A 87 -18.01 39.25 -9.23
CA LYS A 87 -17.39 40.56 -9.54
C LYS A 87 -17.89 41.11 -10.89
N ASN A 88 -19.20 41.29 -11.02
CA ASN A 88 -19.78 41.94 -12.21
C ASN A 88 -21.05 42.78 -11.91
N CYS A 89 -21.46 42.96 -10.66
CA CYS A 89 -22.78 43.55 -10.33
C CYS A 89 -22.70 44.89 -9.57
N TRP A 90 -21.77 45.79 -9.90
CA TRP A 90 -21.81 47.22 -9.49
C TRP A 90 -20.96 48.00 -10.51
N GLY A 91 -21.41 49.06 -11.20
CA GLY A 91 -22.67 49.81 -11.10
C GLY A 91 -23.00 50.53 -12.41
N ARG A 92 -24.28 50.87 -12.54
CA ARG A 92 -24.85 51.72 -13.57
C ARG A 92 -25.81 52.67 -12.88
N THR A 93 -25.29 53.83 -12.46
CA THR A 93 -25.91 55.15 -12.27
C THR A 93 -24.78 56.12 -12.03
#